data_AF-A0A9E0LBV9-F1
#
_entry.id   AF-A0A9E0LBV9-F1
#
_cell.length_a   1.000
_cell.length_b   1.000
_cell.length_c   1.000
_cell.angle_alpha   90.00
_cell.angle_beta   90.00
_cell.angle_gamma   90.00
#
_symmetry.space_group_name_H-M   'P 1'
#
loop_
_entity.id
_entity.type
_entity.pdbx_description
1 polymer ?
#
loop_
_entity_poly.entity_id
_entity_poly.type
_entity_poly.pdbx_seq_one_letter_code
_entity_poly.pdbx_strand_id
1 'polypeptide(L)'
;MEGLLDFVLRDILTRVGGVDRCVSEFIRVTGTLLPDKVFYRYLPELHHGGRTLAGTPVRAQLLGSDPVSMADNAAALAALGPEGIDLNFGCPARVVNRHGGGASLLREPERIAEVVAAVRRAVPAAMPVSCKMRLG
;
A
#
# COMPACT_ATOMS: atom_id res chain seq x y z
N MET A 1 9.79 -2.27 2.42
CA MET A 1 10.25 -2.76 3.73
C MET A 1 10.28 -1.57 4.65
N GLU A 2 9.45 -1.56 5.68
CA GLU A 2 9.30 -0.39 6.56
C GLU A 2 10.59 -0.10 7.34
N GLY A 3 10.94 1.18 7.46
CA GLY A 3 12.15 1.68 8.11
C GLY A 3 13.46 1.49 7.32
N LEU A 4 13.40 0.94 6.11
CA LEU A 4 14.59 0.61 5.32
C LEU A 4 14.46 1.02 3.85
N LEU A 5 13.44 0.52 3.15
CA LEU A 5 13.28 0.72 1.70
C LEU A 5 12.40 1.94 1.42
N ASP A 6 12.84 3.10 1.90
CA ASP A 6 12.24 4.40 1.61
C ASP A 6 12.48 4.80 0.14
N PHE A 7 12.02 5.99 -0.26
CA PHE A 7 12.16 6.46 -1.64
C PHE A 7 13.62 6.65 -2.08
N VAL A 8 14.51 7.02 -1.15
CA VAL A 8 15.94 7.22 -1.45
C VAL A 8 16.58 5.87 -1.78
N LEU A 9 16.33 4.85 -0.95
CA LEU A 9 16.88 3.53 -1.21
C LEU A 9 16.25 2.88 -2.45
N ARG A 10 14.95 3.09 -2.71
CA ARG A 10 14.30 2.64 -3.96
C ARG A 10 14.98 3.25 -5.18
N ASP A 11 15.27 4.54 -5.17
CA ASP A 11 15.95 5.21 -6.29
C ASP A 11 17.36 4.62 -6.51
N ILE A 12 18.16 4.50 -5.45
CA ILE A 12 19.52 3.95 -5.53
C ILE A 12 19.51 2.53 -6.12
N LEU A 13 18.64 1.66 -5.60
CA LEU A 13 18.58 0.26 -6.05
C LEU A 13 18.06 0.14 -7.49
N THR A 14 17.06 0.93 -7.87
CA THR A 14 16.47 0.83 -9.21
C THR A 14 17.39 1.33 -10.31
N ARG A 15 18.34 2.22 -10.02
CA ARG A 15 19.40 2.64 -10.97
C ARG A 15 20.37 1.52 -11.36
N VAL A 16 20.52 0.50 -10.52
CA VAL A 16 21.34 -0.69 -10.84
C VAL A 16 20.66 -1.56 -11.91
N GLY A 17 19.34 -1.50 -12.00
CA GLY A 17 18.53 -2.34 -12.89
C GLY A 17 18.17 -3.70 -12.29
N GLY A 18 17.41 -4.50 -13.05
CA GLY A 18 16.96 -5.84 -12.63
C GLY A 18 15.75 -5.86 -11.68
N VAL A 19 15.14 -4.70 -11.42
CA VAL A 19 13.92 -4.57 -10.58
C VAL A 19 12.75 -4.14 -11.46
N ASP A 20 11.77 -5.03 -11.64
CA ASP A 20 10.58 -4.75 -12.46
C ASP A 20 9.57 -3.83 -11.77
N ARG A 21 9.49 -3.88 -10.44
CA ARG A 21 8.55 -3.11 -9.62
C ARG A 21 9.07 -2.92 -8.20
N CYS A 22 8.77 -1.76 -7.62
CA CYS A 22 8.89 -1.53 -6.19
C CYS A 22 7.53 -1.46 -5.50
N VAL A 23 7.53 -1.70 -4.19
CA VAL A 23 6.37 -1.46 -3.31
C VAL A 23 6.82 -0.50 -2.21
N SER A 24 6.01 0.51 -1.92
CA SER A 24 6.30 1.49 -0.86
C SER A 24 6.39 0.83 0.52
N GLU A 25 6.85 1.60 1.50
CA GLU A 25 6.53 1.30 2.89
C GLU A 25 5.02 1.38 3.11
N PHE A 26 4.51 0.67 4.13
CA PHE A 26 3.07 0.66 4.35
C PHE A 26 2.59 2.00 4.91
N ILE A 27 1.48 2.48 4.37
CA ILE A 27 0.75 3.65 4.85
C ILE A 27 -0.39 3.13 5.72
N ARG A 28 -0.36 3.51 6.99
CA ARG A 28 -1.33 3.03 7.97
C ARG A 28 -2.63 3.83 7.87
N VAL A 29 -3.74 3.13 7.73
CA VAL A 29 -5.10 3.68 7.72
C VAL A 29 -5.77 3.38 9.07
N THR A 30 -6.26 4.42 9.74
CA THR A 30 -6.85 4.32 11.10
C THR A 30 -8.19 5.04 11.20
N GLY A 31 -9.18 4.64 10.38
CA GLY A 31 -10.55 5.15 10.50
C GLY A 31 -10.81 6.53 9.91
N THR A 32 -9.80 7.18 9.34
CA THR A 32 -9.91 8.51 8.73
C THR A 32 -9.33 8.49 7.32
N LEU A 33 -9.84 9.39 6.47
CA LEU A 33 -9.23 9.69 5.19
C LEU A 33 -7.94 10.47 5.42
N LEU A 34 -6.82 9.96 4.90
CA LEU A 34 -5.52 10.60 4.99
C LEU A 34 -5.42 11.75 3.99
N PRO A 35 -4.78 12.87 4.35
CA PRO A 35 -4.51 13.95 3.40
C PRO A 35 -3.36 13.56 2.46
N ASP A 36 -3.39 14.07 1.22
CA ASP A 36 -2.42 13.74 0.16
C ASP A 36 -0.95 13.86 0.57
N LYS A 37 -0.63 14.84 1.42
CA LYS A 37 0.74 15.03 1.96
C LYS A 37 1.29 13.78 2.65
N VAL A 38 0.42 12.93 3.22
CA VAL A 38 0.82 11.66 3.82
C VAL A 38 1.23 10.68 2.73
N PHE A 39 0.46 10.58 1.65
CA PHE A 39 0.81 9.72 0.51
C PHE A 39 2.13 10.14 -0.13
N TYR A 40 2.31 11.44 -0.39
CA TYR A 40 3.57 11.96 -0.94
C TYR A 40 4.78 11.77 -0.03
N ARG A 41 4.59 11.74 1.29
CA ARG A 41 5.69 11.46 2.23
C ARG A 41 6.25 10.03 2.06
N TYR A 42 5.39 9.05 1.83
CA TYR A 42 5.80 7.65 1.67
C TYR A 42 6.16 7.29 0.22
N LEU A 43 5.51 7.96 -0.73
CA LEU A 43 5.61 7.70 -2.16
C LEU A 43 5.78 9.01 -2.96
N PRO A 44 6.88 9.75 -2.79
CA PRO A 44 7.13 10.96 -3.59
C PRO A 44 7.21 10.69 -5.10
N GLU A 45 7.41 9.44 -5.51
CA GLU A 45 7.30 8.98 -6.89
C GLU A 45 5.94 9.31 -7.55
N LEU A 46 4.90 9.60 -6.78
CA LEU A 46 3.63 10.11 -7.29
C LEU A 46 3.78 11.43 -8.06
N HIS A 47 4.79 12.27 -7.74
CA HIS A 47 5.13 13.45 -8.53
C HIS A 47 5.73 13.12 -9.91
N HIS A 48 6.11 11.86 -10.12
CA HIS A 48 6.80 11.36 -11.32
C HIS A 48 6.00 10.20 -11.96
N GLY A 49 4.66 10.25 -11.88
CA GLY A 49 3.77 9.26 -12.47
C GLY A 49 3.85 7.88 -11.82
N GLY A 50 4.15 7.84 -10.52
CA GLY A 50 4.24 6.60 -9.75
C GLY A 50 5.48 5.77 -10.08
N ARG A 51 6.59 6.41 -10.46
CA ARG A 51 7.85 5.74 -10.83
C ARG A 51 9.04 6.35 -10.10
N THR A 52 10.06 5.54 -9.84
CA THR A 52 11.37 6.03 -9.40
C THR A 52 12.01 6.88 -10.50
N LEU A 53 13.09 7.61 -10.19
CA LEU A 53 13.79 8.42 -11.20
C LEU A 53 14.41 7.55 -12.31
N ALA A 54 14.71 6.28 -12.01
CA ALA A 54 15.14 5.28 -12.99
C ALA A 54 13.99 4.70 -13.84
N GLY A 55 12.74 5.10 -13.59
CA GLY A 55 11.56 4.68 -14.36
C GLY A 55 10.89 3.39 -13.87
N THR A 56 11.38 2.78 -12.78
CA THR A 56 10.76 1.59 -12.19
C THR A 56 9.42 1.95 -11.53
N PRO A 57 8.32 1.26 -11.88
CA PRO A 57 7.02 1.54 -11.28
C PRO A 57 6.98 1.22 -9.78
N VAL A 58 6.27 2.05 -9.02
CA VAL A 58 6.09 1.87 -7.57
C VAL A 58 4.61 1.73 -7.23
N ARG A 59 4.29 0.64 -6.55
CA ARG A 59 2.97 0.35 -6.01
C ARG A 59 2.87 0.86 -4.58
N ALA A 60 1.74 1.49 -4.21
CA ALA A 60 1.54 1.97 -2.86
C ALA A 60 0.99 0.86 -1.97
N GLN A 61 1.57 0.64 -0.79
CA GLN A 61 1.09 -0.34 0.17
C GLN A 61 0.25 0.31 1.28
N LEU A 62 -1.00 -0.12 1.43
CA LEU A 62 -1.89 0.28 2.52
C LEU A 62 -1.97 -0.80 3.59
N LEU A 63 -2.16 -0.38 4.84
CA LEU A 63 -2.37 -1.26 5.98
C LEU A 63 -3.55 -0.77 6.82
N GLY A 64 -4.55 -1.64 7.00
CA GLY A 64 -5.72 -1.38 7.83
C GLY A 64 -6.69 -2.57 7.78
N SER A 65 -7.77 -2.47 8.55
CA SER A 65 -8.72 -3.56 8.80
C SER A 65 -10.18 -3.17 8.56
N ASP A 66 -10.46 -1.89 8.34
CA ASP A 66 -11.81 -1.38 8.10
C ASP A 66 -12.07 -1.21 6.59
N PRO A 67 -13.02 -1.95 5.99
CA PRO A 67 -13.28 -1.92 4.55
C PRO A 67 -13.60 -0.52 4.01
N VAL A 68 -14.37 0.28 4.75
CA VAL A 68 -14.78 1.64 4.32
C VAL A 68 -13.56 2.55 4.30
N SER A 69 -12.84 2.64 5.41
CA SER A 69 -11.64 3.48 5.52
C SER A 69 -10.57 3.07 4.52
N MET A 70 -10.39 1.77 4.29
CA MET A 70 -9.42 1.25 3.31
C MET A 70 -9.82 1.62 1.88
N ALA A 71 -11.11 1.51 1.53
CA ALA A 71 -11.64 1.89 0.23
C ALA A 71 -11.46 3.40 -0.04
N ASP A 72 -11.82 4.25 0.91
CA ASP A 72 -11.73 5.71 0.77
C ASP A 72 -10.27 6.15 0.56
N ASN A 73 -9.35 5.62 1.37
CA ASN A 73 -7.92 5.92 1.23
C ASN A 73 -7.33 5.34 -0.07
N ALA A 74 -7.76 4.16 -0.50
CA ALA A 74 -7.32 3.58 -1.76
C ALA A 74 -7.82 4.40 -2.97
N ALA A 75 -9.06 4.89 -2.94
CA ALA A 75 -9.61 5.76 -3.98
C ALA A 75 -8.86 7.09 -4.06
N ALA A 76 -8.63 7.76 -2.93
CA ALA A 76 -7.86 9.00 -2.88
C ALA A 76 -6.43 8.79 -3.40
N LEU A 77 -5.77 7.71 -2.97
CA LEU A 77 -4.43 7.39 -3.43
C LEU A 77 -4.40 7.01 -4.92
N ALA A 78 -5.40 6.29 -5.43
CA ALA A 78 -5.51 5.96 -6.85
C ALA A 78 -5.62 7.21 -7.73
N ALA A 79 -6.27 8.28 -7.25
CA ALA A 79 -6.35 9.56 -7.95
C ALA A 79 -4.99 10.26 -8.10
N LEU A 80 -4.00 9.92 -7.26
CA LEU A 80 -2.63 10.43 -7.35
C LEU A 80 -1.75 9.64 -8.33
N GLY A 81 -2.26 8.54 -8.91
CA GLY A 81 -1.61 7.78 -9.97
C GLY A 81 -0.41 6.90 -9.58
N PRO A 82 -0.44 6.11 -8.48
CA PRO A 82 0.53 5.04 -8.28
C PRO A 82 0.38 3.96 -9.36
N GLU A 83 1.36 3.07 -9.51
CA GLU A 83 1.22 1.92 -10.42
C GLU A 83 0.09 0.96 -10.02
N GLY A 84 -0.27 0.95 -8.73
CA GLY A 84 -1.41 0.20 -8.20
C GLY A 84 -1.51 0.31 -6.68
N ILE A 85 -2.39 -0.49 -6.11
CA ILE A 85 -2.59 -0.62 -4.66
C ILE A 85 -2.16 -2.01 -4.19
N ASP A 86 -1.37 -2.07 -3.14
CA ASP A 86 -1.01 -3.30 -2.42
C ASP A 86 -1.58 -3.26 -1.00
N LEU A 87 -2.10 -4.38 -0.51
CA LEU A 87 -2.69 -4.50 0.82
C LEU A 87 -1.82 -5.37 1.72
N ASN A 88 -1.44 -4.85 2.88
CA ASN A 88 -0.60 -5.57 3.84
C ASN A 88 -1.42 -6.36 4.86
N PHE A 89 -1.41 -7.69 4.73
CA PHE A 89 -1.99 -8.65 5.68
C PHE A 89 -0.91 -9.50 6.37
N GLY A 90 0.33 -9.00 6.44
CA GLY A 90 1.49 -9.80 6.88
C GLY A 90 2.35 -9.16 7.98
N CYS A 91 2.11 -7.91 8.36
CA CYS A 91 2.91 -7.23 9.38
C CYS A 91 2.61 -7.81 10.79
N PRO A 92 3.61 -8.37 11.51
CA PRO A 92 3.40 -8.95 12.84
C PRO A 92 3.56 -7.92 13.98
N ALA A 93 3.80 -6.64 13.67
CA ALA A 93 4.11 -5.62 14.66
C ALA A 93 2.95 -5.44 15.66
N ARG A 94 3.26 -5.45 16.97
CA ARG A 94 2.25 -5.39 18.05
C ARG A 94 1.34 -4.17 17.95
N VAL A 95 1.88 -3.02 17.55
CA VAL A 95 1.13 -1.76 17.39
C VAL A 95 0.11 -1.84 16.26
N VAL A 96 0.38 -2.66 15.25
CA VAL A 96 -0.52 -2.91 14.11
C VAL A 96 -1.62 -3.91 14.50
N ASN A 97 -1.25 -5.00 15.16
CA ASN A 97 -2.19 -6.05 15.58
C ASN A 97 -3.21 -5.56 16.63
N ARG A 98 -2.86 -4.60 17.49
CA ARG A 98 -3.81 -4.04 18.49
C ARG A 98 -5.01 -3.33 17.87
N HIS A 99 -4.93 -2.93 16.60
CA HIS A 99 -6.04 -2.32 15.86
C HIS A 99 -6.61 -3.28 14.81
N GLY A 100 -6.38 -4.59 14.98
CA GLY A 100 -6.87 -5.63 14.08
C GLY A 100 -6.24 -5.60 12.69
N GLY A 101 -5.15 -4.85 12.46
CA GLY A 101 -4.47 -4.75 11.17
C GLY A 101 -3.33 -5.77 11.00
N GLY A 102 -2.83 -5.93 9.77
CA GLY A 102 -1.63 -6.75 9.53
C GLY A 102 -1.89 -8.26 9.66
N ALA A 103 -0.96 -8.99 10.28
CA ALA A 103 -1.04 -10.46 10.35
C ALA A 103 -2.17 -10.97 11.26
N SER A 104 -2.71 -10.16 12.19
CA SER A 104 -3.84 -10.59 13.01
C SER A 104 -5.11 -10.86 12.19
N LEU A 105 -5.29 -10.15 11.06
CA LEU A 105 -6.41 -10.36 10.13
C LEU A 105 -6.42 -11.76 9.50
N LEU A 106 -5.30 -12.48 9.50
CA LEU A 106 -5.25 -13.84 8.94
C LEU A 106 -6.12 -14.83 9.71
N ARG A 107 -6.54 -14.47 10.94
CA ARG A 107 -7.52 -15.24 11.72
C ARG A 107 -8.96 -14.97 11.32
N GLU A 108 -9.21 -13.95 10.52
CA GLU A 108 -10.53 -13.50 10.07
C GLU A 108 -10.55 -13.35 8.53
N PRO A 109 -10.46 -14.46 7.76
CA PRO A 109 -10.38 -14.41 6.30
C PRO A 109 -11.57 -13.70 5.64
N GLU A 110 -12.76 -13.78 6.24
CA GLU A 110 -13.96 -13.08 5.78
C GLU A 110 -13.74 -11.56 5.81
N ARG A 111 -13.10 -11.06 6.87
CA ARG A 111 -12.76 -9.63 7.00
C ARG A 111 -11.74 -9.20 5.95
N ILE A 112 -10.76 -10.06 5.62
CA ILE A 112 -9.84 -9.81 4.50
C ILE A 112 -10.63 -9.69 3.20
N ALA A 113 -11.56 -10.61 2.94
CA ALA A 113 -12.38 -10.57 1.73
C ALA A 113 -13.22 -9.28 1.64
N GLU A 114 -13.81 -8.83 2.75
CA GLU A 114 -14.53 -7.56 2.82
C GLU A 114 -13.63 -6.37 2.44
N VAL A 115 -12.43 -6.29 3.03
CA VAL A 115 -11.47 -5.21 2.76
C VAL A 115 -11.02 -5.22 1.30
N VAL A 116 -10.63 -6.38 0.77
CA VAL A 116 -10.18 -6.51 -0.62
C VAL A 116 -11.30 -6.13 -1.59
N ALA A 117 -12.52 -6.60 -1.34
CA ALA A 117 -13.67 -6.30 -2.19
C ALA A 117 -14.03 -4.81 -2.17
N ALA A 118 -13.97 -4.17 -1.00
CA ALA A 118 -14.21 -2.74 -0.87
C ALA A 118 -13.15 -1.91 -1.61
N VAL A 119 -11.87 -2.19 -1.40
CA VAL A 119 -10.76 -1.52 -2.10
C VAL A 119 -10.85 -1.72 -3.61
N ARG A 120 -11.11 -2.94 -4.07
CA ARG A 120 -11.23 -3.24 -5.50
C ARG A 120 -12.34 -2.43 -6.17
N ARG A 121 -13.50 -2.28 -5.52
CA ARG A 121 -14.61 -1.46 -6.05
C ARG A 121 -14.29 0.03 -6.07
N ALA A 122 -13.45 0.50 -5.16
CA ALA A 122 -13.15 1.92 -5.00
C ALA A 122 -12.09 2.46 -5.96
N VAL A 123 -11.26 1.59 -6.56
CA VAL A 123 -10.16 1.99 -7.44
C VAL A 123 -10.41 1.61 -8.90
N PRO A 124 -9.89 2.38 -9.89
CA PRO A 124 -10.17 2.16 -11.32
C PRO A 124 -9.95 0.70 -11.76
N ALA A 125 -10.84 0.15 -12.58
CA ALA A 125 -10.82 -1.26 -12.97
C ALA A 125 -9.48 -1.72 -13.56
N ALA A 126 -8.80 -0.86 -14.32
CA ALA A 126 -7.50 -1.14 -14.92
C ALA A 126 -6.33 -1.09 -13.92
N MET A 127 -6.50 -0.42 -12.77
CA MET A 127 -5.45 -0.32 -11.75
C MET A 127 -5.34 -1.65 -11.00
N PRO A 128 -4.16 -2.28 -10.91
CA PRO A 128 -3.97 -3.51 -10.15
C PRO A 128 -4.21 -3.31 -8.65
N VAL A 129 -4.84 -4.31 -8.03
CA VAL A 129 -4.93 -4.46 -6.57
C VAL A 129 -4.26 -5.78 -6.20
N SER A 130 -3.23 -5.75 -5.36
CA SER A 130 -2.54 -6.92 -4.83
C SER A 130 -2.62 -7.01 -3.32
N CYS A 131 -2.26 -8.16 -2.78
CA CYS A 131 -2.19 -8.39 -1.35
C CYS A 131 -0.88 -9.10 -1.02
N LYS A 132 -0.20 -8.65 0.03
CA LYS A 132 0.96 -9.33 0.61
C LYS A 132 0.55 -9.94 1.95
N MET A 133 0.63 -11.27 2.04
CA MET A 133 0.22 -12.04 3.22
C MET A 133 1.29 -13.03 3.69
N ARG A 134 1.09 -13.62 4.88
CA ARG A 134 1.83 -14.79 5.39
C ARG A 134 0.98 -16.05 5.17
N LEU A 135 1.54 -17.23 5.45
CA LEU A 135 0.84 -18.51 5.31
C LEU A 135 -0.23 -18.75 6.40
N GLY A 136 -0.12 -18.09 7.55
CA GLY A 136 -0.96 -18.27 8.74
C GLY A 136 -0.20 -17.92 10.00
#